data_AF-A0A0C9XSK2-F1
#
_entry.id   AF-A0A0C9XSK2-F1
#
_cell.length_a   1.000
_cell.length_b   1.000
_cell.length_c   1.000
_cell.angle_alpha   90.00
_cell.angle_beta   90.00
_cell.angle_gamma   90.00
#
_symmetry.space_group_name_H-M   'P 1'
#
loop_
_entity.id
_entity.type
_entity.pdbx_description
1 polymer ?
#
loop_
_entity_poly.entity_id
_entity_poly.type
_entity_poly.pdbx_seq_one_letter_code
_entity_poly.pdbx_strand_id
1 'polypeptide(L)' 'LMGPTGSGKTTFIDKIAELEGAKAPHGVGSHTQDIREHEVKLYDHCEYVFVDIPGFKDSVRPPIQVLHMVADWLGRK' A
#
# COMPACT_ATOMS: atom_id res chain seq x y z
N LEU A 1 -3.18 2.70 -2.74
CA LEU A 1 -2.76 4.10 -2.56
C LEU A 1 -1.62 4.40 -3.52
N MET A 2 -1.74 5.42 -4.38
CA MET A 2 -0.69 5.80 -5.34
C MET A 2 -0.08 7.17 -4.97
N GLY A 3 1.20 7.37 -5.31
CA GLY A 3 1.90 8.62 -5.03
C GLY A 3 3.42 8.47 -5.03
N PRO A 4 4.20 9.57 -5.03
CA PRO A 4 5.66 9.51 -5.06
C PRO A 4 6.24 8.83 -3.80
N THR A 5 7.49 8.38 -3.87
CA THR A 5 8.22 7.87 -2.71
C THR A 5 8.30 8.97 -1.64
N GLY A 6 8.12 8.60 -0.36
CA GLY A 6 8.16 9.56 0.75
C GLY A 6 6.87 10.34 0.99
N SER A 7 5.80 10.14 0.19
CA SER A 7 4.52 10.83 0.39
C SER A 7 3.68 10.31 1.58
N GLY A 8 4.22 9.40 2.40
CA GLY A 8 3.55 8.88 3.60
C GLY A 8 2.43 7.85 3.36
N LYS A 9 2.37 7.20 2.18
CA LYS A 9 1.32 6.21 1.86
C LYS A 9 1.24 5.07 2.88
N THR A 10 2.37 4.46 3.18
CA THR A 10 2.39 3.33 4.11
C THR A 10 2.17 3.79 5.54
N THR A 11 2.73 4.95 5.93
CA THR A 11 2.41 5.60 7.22
C THR A 11 0.91 5.88 7.40
N PHE A 12 0.21 6.24 6.33
CA PHE A 12 -1.25 6.44 6.36
C PHE A 12 -1.99 5.13 6.63
N ILE A 13 -1.62 4.04 5.96
CA ILE A 13 -2.21 2.71 6.18
C ILE A 13 -1.95 2.24 7.61
N ASP A 14 -0.70 2.38 8.09
CA ASP A 14 -0.31 1.98 9.44
C ASP A 14 -1.15 2.70 10.50
N LYS A 15 -1.36 4.02 10.34
CA LYS A 15 -2.18 4.80 11.26
C LYS A 15 -3.65 4.37 11.27
N ILE A 16 -4.21 4.05 10.10
CA ILE A 16 -5.60 3.55 10.03
C ILE A 16 -5.71 2.18 10.70
N ALA A 17 -4.76 1.27 10.45
CA ALA A 17 -4.76 -0.05 11.08
C ALA A 17 -4.64 0.06 12.62
N GLU A 18 -3.74 0.93 13.11
CA GLU A 18 -3.53 1.16 14.54
C GLU A 18 -4.78 1.73 15.24
N LEU A 19 -5.47 2.70 14.62
CA LEU A 19 -6.69 3.31 15.18
C LEU A 19 -7.81 2.30 15.41
N GLU A 20 -7.89 1.27 14.57
CA GLU A 20 -8.95 0.25 14.64
C GLU A 20 -8.55 -0.97 15.48
N GLY A 21 -7.42 -0.90 16.17
CA GLY A 21 -6.89 -2.01 16.98
C GLY A 21 -6.46 -3.23 16.14
N ALA A 22 -6.40 -3.09 14.81
CA ALA A 22 -5.74 -4.06 13.96
C ALA A 22 -4.23 -3.97 14.25
N LYS A 23 -3.57 -5.12 14.45
CA LYS A 23 -2.11 -5.14 14.56
C LYS A 23 -1.56 -4.48 13.30
N ALA A 24 -0.95 -3.30 13.44
CA ALA A 24 -0.15 -2.71 12.37
C ALA A 24 0.79 -3.81 11.85
N PRO A 25 0.81 -4.08 10.54
CA PRO A 25 1.67 -5.13 10.00
C PRO A 25 3.11 -4.77 10.36
N HIS A 26 3.69 -5.50 11.32
CA HIS A 26 5.02 -5.21 11.85
C HIS A 26 6.02 -5.34 10.70
N GLY A 27 6.68 -4.24 10.33
CA GLY A 27 7.74 -4.25 9.32
C GLY A 27 7.61 -3.26 8.15
N VAL A 28 6.87 -2.16 8.31
CA VAL A 28 6.85 -1.06 7.33
C VAL A 28 8.04 -0.14 7.56
N GLY A 29 9.21 -0.63 7.16
CA GLY A 29 10.48 0.07 7.29
C GLY A 29 11.36 -0.18 6.09
N SER A 30 10.84 -0.03 4.88
CA SER A 30 11.64 0.30 3.69
C SER A 30 10.72 0.56 2.51
N HIS A 31 11.16 1.46 1.65
CA HIS A 31 10.68 1.69 0.29
C HIS A 31 9.90 0.49 -0.26
N THR A 32 8.57 0.60 -0.35
CA THR A 32 7.72 -0.48 -0.85
C THR A 32 8.18 -0.86 -2.25
N GLN A 33 8.84 -2.01 -2.39
CA GLN A 33 9.36 -2.48 -3.68
C GLN A 33 8.33 -3.28 -4.47
N ASP A 34 7.33 -3.85 -3.79
CA ASP A 34 6.27 -4.67 -4.38
C ASP A 34 4.88 -4.15 -4.03
N ILE A 35 3.84 -4.66 -4.71
CA ILE A 35 2.45 -4.42 -4.30
C ILE A 35 2.17 -5.20 -3.01
N ARG A 36 1.62 -4.52 -2.00
CA ARG A 36 1.22 -5.12 -0.73
C ARG A 36 -0.23 -4.83 -0.44
N GLU A 37 -0.94 -5.85 0.05
CA GLU A 37 -2.32 -5.71 0.48
C GLU A 37 -2.38 -5.65 2.00
N HIS A 38 -3.19 -4.75 2.50
CA HIS A 38 -3.42 -4.53 3.93
C HIS A 38 -4.92 -4.59 4.18
N GLU A 39 -5.37 -5.72 4.72
CA GLU A 39 -6.75 -5.90 5.15
C GLU A 39 -6.95 -5.18 6.48
N VAL A 40 -7.93 -4.28 6.52
CA VAL A 40 -8.29 -3.50 7.69
C VAL A 40 -9.80 -3.56 7.88
N LYS A 41 -10.24 -3.88 9.10
CA LYS A 41 -11.64 -3.77 9.48
C LYS A 41 -11.84 -2.42 10.14
N LEU A 42 -12.74 -1.59 9.60
CA LEU A 42 -13.07 -0.30 10.18
C LEU A 42 -14.34 -0.39 11.05
N TYR A 43 -14.60 0.66 11.82
CA TYR A 43 -15.75 0.85 12.72
C TYR A 43 -17.13 0.62 12.11
N ASP A 44 -17.27 0.65 10.79
CA ASP A 44 -18.52 0.40 10.05
C ASP A 44 -18.77 -1.09 9.78
N HIS A 45 -17.96 -1.98 10.36
CA HIS A 45 -17.96 -3.43 10.14
C HIS A 45 -17.66 -3.85 8.70
N CYS A 46 -17.19 -2.93 7.85
CA CYS A 46 -16.75 -3.26 6.50
C CYS A 46 -15.27 -3.68 6.51
N GLU A 47 -14.94 -4.63 5.64
CA GLU A 47 -13.56 -5.04 5.40
C GLU A 47 -13.00 -4.23 4.22
N TYR A 48 -11.90 -3.52 4.46
CA TYR A 48 -11.21 -2.71 3.48
C TYR A 48 -9.87 -3.35 3.14
N VAL A 49 -9.55 -3.39 1.84
CA VAL A 49 -8.23 -3.81 1.37
C VAL A 49 -7.48 -2.59 0.86
N PHE A 50 -6.50 -2.13 1.62
CA PHE A 50 -5.58 -1.08 1.20
C PHE A 50 -4.42 -1.69 0.43
N VAL A 51 -4.28 -1.30 -0.84
CA VAL A 51 -3.19 -1.77 -1.69
C VAL A 51 -2.07 -0.74 -1.67
N ASP A 52 -0.98 -1.00 -0.96
CA ASP A 52 0.23 -0.16 -1.02
C ASP A 52 1.02 -0.50 -2.29
N ILE A 53 1.27 0.50 -3.12
CA ILE A 53 2.04 0.34 -4.36
C ILE A 53 3.39 1.03 -4.24
N PRO A 54 4.41 0.55 -4.98
CA PRO A 54 5.68 1.26 -5.07
C PRO A 54 5.52 2.73 -5.48
N GLY A 55 6.47 3.55 -5.07
CA GLY A 55 6.46 4.97 -5.41
C GLY A 55 6.45 5.18 -6.92
N PHE A 56 5.45 5.93 -7.42
CA PHE A 56 5.30 6.18 -8.85
C PHE A 56 6.47 6.99 -9.46
N LYS A 57 7.20 7.70 -8.60
CA LYS A 57 8.38 8.50 -8.92
C LYS A 57 9.59 8.00 -8.13
N ASP A 58 9.84 6.70 -8.23
CA ASP A 58 11.02 6.05 -7.67
C ASP A 58 12.21 6.25 -8.63
N SER A 59 13.38 6.62 -8.12
CA SER A 59 14.58 6.82 -8.95
C SER A 59 15.10 5.50 -9.55
N VAL A 60 14.65 4.38 -8.99
CA VAL A 60 15.12 3.04 -9.35
C VAL A 60 14.32 2.43 -10.52
N ARG A 61 13.07 2.86 -10.75
CA ARG A 61 12.17 2.22 -11.72
C ARG A 61 11.32 3.20 -12.54
N PRO A 62 11.14 2.97 -13.85
CA PRO A 62 10.25 3.76 -14.67
C PRO A 62 8.79 3.69 -14.20
N PRO A 63 8.02 4.79 -14.27
CA PRO A 63 6.61 4.80 -13.88
C PRO A 63 5.75 3.75 -14.61
N ILE A 64 6.07 3.47 -15.87
CA ILE A 64 5.37 2.45 -16.67
C ILE A 64 5.50 1.04 -16.06
N GLN A 65 6.61 0.73 -15.40
CA GLN A 65 6.78 -0.55 -14.72
C GLN A 65 5.85 -0.67 -13.52
N VAL A 66 5.65 0.43 -12.76
CA VAL A 66 4.68 0.48 -11.66
C VAL A 66 3.26 0.27 -12.19
N LEU A 67 2.91 0.85 -13.33
CA LEU A 67 1.60 0.63 -13.96
C LEU A 67 1.41 -0.84 -14.39
N HIS A 68 2.43 -1.48 -14.96
CA HIS A 68 2.36 -2.91 -15.29
C HIS A 68 2.14 -3.77 -14.05
N MET A 69 2.84 -3.49 -12.94
CA MET A 69 2.61 -4.20 -11.68
C MET A 69 1.15 -4.09 -11.21
N VAL A 70 0.56 -2.88 -11.30
CA VAL A 70 -0.85 -2.66 -10.94
C VAL A 70 -1.79 -3.42 -11.87
N ALA A 71 -1.54 -3.41 -13.18
CA ALA A 71 -2.34 -4.15 -14.16
C ALA A 71 -2.27 -5.67 -13.93
N ASP A 72 -1.07 -6.20 -13.68
CA ASP A 72 -0.86 -7.62 -13.38
C ASP A 72 -1.54 -8.02 -12.07
N TRP A 73 -1.51 -7.16 -11.05
CA TRP A 73 -2.21 -7.38 -9.79
C TRP A 73 -3.73 -7.40 -9.98
N LEU A 74 -4.28 -6.42 -10.70
CA LEU A 74 -5.71 -6.37 -11.03
C LEU A 74 -6.17 -7.59 -11.82
N GLY A 75 -5.34 -8.12 -12.73
CA GLY A 75 -5.65 -9.31 -13.51
C GLY A 75 -5.59 -10.63 -12.73
N ARG A 76 -5.02 -10.64 -11.52
CA ARG A 76 -4.94 -11.82 -10.64
C ARG A 76 -6.00 -11.83 -9.54
N LYS A 77 -6.72 -10.72 -9.36
CA LYS A 77 -7.88 -10.60 -8.46
C LYS A 77 -9.15 -11.07 -9.15
#